data_AF-A0A0H4BD90-F1
#
_entry.id   AF-A0A0H4BD90-F1
#
_cell.length_a   1.000
_cell.length_b   1.000
_cell.length_c   1.000
_cell.angle_alpha   90.00
_cell.angle_beta   90.00
_cell.angle_gamma   90.00
#
_symmetry.space_group_name_H-M   'P 1'
#
loop_
_entity.id
_entity.type
_entity.pdbx_description
1 polymer ?
#
loop_
_entity_poly.entity_id
_entity_poly.type
_entity_poly.pdbx_seq_one_letter_code
_entity_poly.pdbx_strand_id
1 'polypeptide(L)'
;MSANNVFNIKSGRRQSLRAKFCRKSSEASNRVLELLAPGSFVTLDNHPQDLPPFQVIECRGGLCWVRQQAWGQNVQWEVEHRRLTSA
;
A
#
# COMPACT_ATOMS: atom_id res chain seq x y z
N MET A 1 -55.88 -23.70 27.24
CA MET A 1 -55.16 -24.29 26.08
C MET A 1 -55.03 -23.23 25.01
N SER A 2 -53.87 -22.60 24.84
CA SER A 2 -53.57 -21.85 23.63
C SER A 2 -52.06 -21.84 23.41
N ALA A 3 -51.69 -22.07 22.15
CA ALA A 3 -50.43 -22.63 21.71
C ALA A 3 -49.26 -21.64 21.72
N ASN A 4 -48.08 -22.20 21.97
CA ASN A 4 -46.77 -21.60 21.72
C ASN A 4 -46.65 -21.12 20.27
N ASN A 5 -45.95 -20.01 20.02
CA ASN A 5 -44.97 -20.05 18.95
C ASN A 5 -43.80 -19.08 19.14
N VAL A 6 -42.63 -19.71 19.07
CA VAL A 6 -41.28 -19.17 19.20
C VAL A 6 -40.95 -18.39 17.93
N PHE A 7 -40.73 -17.08 18.04
CA PHE A 7 -40.19 -16.31 16.92
C PHE A 7 -38.69 -16.58 16.79
N ASN A 8 -38.39 -17.33 15.74
CA ASN A 8 -37.07 -17.82 15.35
C ASN A 8 -36.17 -16.66 14.87
N ILE A 9 -35.15 -16.30 15.65
CA ILE A 9 -34.14 -15.31 15.27
C ILE A 9 -33.16 -15.97 14.30
N LYS A 10 -33.43 -15.86 13.00
CA LYS A 10 -32.48 -16.28 11.96
C LYS A 10 -31.28 -15.32 11.94
N SER A 11 -30.11 -15.87 12.25
CA SER A 11 -28.81 -15.22 12.18
C SER A 11 -28.48 -14.77 10.75
N GLY A 12 -28.40 -13.46 10.54
CA GLY A 12 -27.95 -12.86 9.30
C GLY A 12 -26.44 -13.06 9.10
N ARG A 13 -26.05 -14.00 8.23
CA ARG A 13 -24.69 -14.14 7.69
C ARG A 13 -24.36 -12.91 6.83
N ARG A 14 -23.58 -11.97 7.36
CA ARG A 14 -22.96 -10.91 6.55
C ARG A 14 -21.92 -11.56 5.63
N GLN A 15 -22.21 -11.60 4.33
CA GLN A 15 -21.25 -12.08 3.33
C GLN A 15 -20.13 -11.06 3.19
N SER A 16 -18.92 -11.45 3.59
CA SER A 16 -17.69 -10.70 3.36
C SER A 16 -17.37 -10.71 1.87
N LEU A 17 -17.69 -9.62 1.18
CA LEU A 17 -17.24 -9.39 -0.20
C LEU A 17 -15.76 -9.00 -0.16
N ARG A 18 -14.90 -10.00 -0.02
CA ARG A 18 -13.45 -9.85 -0.18
C ARG A 18 -13.17 -9.68 -1.67
N ALA A 19 -13.23 -8.45 -2.16
CA ALA A 19 -12.81 -8.10 -3.52
C ALA A 19 -11.36 -8.57 -3.71
N LYS A 20 -11.17 -9.60 -4.54
CA LYS A 20 -9.85 -10.08 -4.93
C LYS A 20 -9.31 -9.07 -5.93
N PHE A 21 -8.49 -8.13 -5.46
CA PHE A 21 -7.67 -7.29 -6.32
C PHE A 21 -6.62 -8.19 -6.99
N CYS A 22 -6.94 -8.76 -8.14
CA CYS A 22 -5.94 -9.35 -9.02
C CYS A 22 -5.15 -8.21 -9.65
N ARG A 23 -3.96 -7.91 -9.09
CA ARG A 23 -2.98 -7.02 -9.74
C ARG A 23 -2.61 -7.65 -11.09
N LYS A 24 -3.04 -7.02 -12.18
CA LYS A 24 -2.69 -7.41 -13.54
C LYS A 24 -1.19 -7.12 -13.70
N SER A 25 -0.36 -8.16 -13.79
CA SER A 25 1.08 -8.00 -14.05
C SER A 25 1.25 -7.43 -15.45
N SER A 26 1.55 -6.13 -15.54
CA SER A 26 1.95 -5.51 -16.79
C SER A 26 3.29 -6.09 -17.20
N GLU A 27 3.33 -6.62 -18.42
CA GLU A 27 4.50 -7.07 -19.17
C GLU A 27 5.76 -6.28 -18.76
N ALA A 28 6.73 -7.00 -18.17
CA ALA A 28 7.98 -6.42 -17.71
C ALA A 28 8.81 -5.98 -18.91
N SER A 29 8.54 -4.77 -19.39
CA SER A 29 9.43 -4.06 -20.29
C SER A 29 10.80 -4.02 -19.60
N ASN A 30 11.84 -4.56 -20.27
CA ASN A 30 13.25 -4.52 -19.87
C ASN A 30 13.81 -3.08 -19.86
N ARG A 31 13.08 -2.15 -19.22
CA ARG A 31 13.59 -0.84 -18.85
C ARG A 31 14.45 -1.09 -17.62
N VAL A 32 15.76 -1.01 -17.81
CA VAL A 32 16.71 -0.88 -16.71
C VAL A 32 16.31 0.39 -15.97
N LEU A 33 15.55 0.24 -14.89
CA LEU A 33 15.18 1.34 -14.01
C LEU A 33 16.43 1.71 -13.21
N GLU A 34 16.74 3.00 -13.17
CA GLU A 34 17.80 3.52 -12.31
C GLU A 34 17.52 3.04 -10.88
N LEU A 35 18.41 2.21 -10.32
CA LEU A 35 18.10 1.52 -9.08
C LEU A 35 18.26 2.51 -7.93
N LEU A 36 17.15 3.05 -7.43
CA LEU A 36 17.14 3.74 -6.13
C LEU A 36 17.67 2.79 -5.07
N ALA A 37 18.87 3.08 -4.57
CA ALA A 37 19.55 2.21 -3.62
C ALA A 37 18.80 2.22 -2.27
N PRO A 38 18.72 1.08 -1.56
CA PRO A 38 18.31 1.06 -0.16
C PRO A 38 19.05 2.10 0.66
N GLY A 39 18.32 2.84 1.49
CA GLY A 39 18.85 3.90 2.33
C GLY A 39 18.90 5.29 1.68
N SER A 40 18.71 5.39 0.36
CA SER A 40 18.60 6.67 -0.35
C SER A 40 17.38 7.48 0.09
N PHE A 41 17.48 8.80 -0.08
CA PHE A 41 16.39 9.73 0.21
C PHE A 41 15.69 10.15 -1.07
N VAL A 42 14.36 10.17 -1.03
CA VAL A 42 13.50 10.38 -2.19
C VAL A 42 12.32 11.27 -1.88
N THR A 43 11.88 12.03 -2.87
CA THR A 43 10.64 12.80 -2.85
C THR A 43 9.62 12.19 -3.79
N LEU A 44 8.34 12.39 -3.50
CA LEU A 44 7.24 11.98 -4.37
C LEU A 44 6.99 13.01 -5.48
N ASP A 45 6.35 12.59 -6.56
CA ASP A 45 5.68 13.52 -7.47
C ASP A 45 4.66 14.35 -6.67
N ASN A 46 4.78 15.68 -6.73
CA ASN A 46 4.00 16.61 -5.91
C ASN A 46 4.29 16.48 -4.40
N HIS A 47 5.54 16.23 -4.03
CA HIS A 47 5.99 16.21 -2.64
C HIS A 47 5.65 17.52 -1.90
N PRO A 48 4.97 17.46 -0.75
CA PRO A 48 4.70 18.65 0.08
C PRO A 48 6.01 19.30 0.53
N GLN A 49 6.14 20.63 0.39
CA GLN A 49 7.38 21.36 0.73
C GLN A 49 7.73 21.31 2.22
N ASP A 50 6.74 21.11 3.08
CA ASP A 50 6.86 21.05 4.53
C ASP A 50 7.26 19.66 5.04
N LEU A 51 7.29 18.65 4.17
CA LEU A 51 7.60 17.28 4.54
C LEU A 51 9.06 16.94 4.22
N PRO A 52 9.81 16.28 5.13
CA PRO A 52 11.15 15.79 4.79
C PRO A 52 11.09 14.69 3.72
N PRO A 53 12.21 14.43 3.02
CA PRO A 53 12.33 13.29 2.12
C PRO A 53 12.07 11.96 2.83
N PHE A 54 11.55 10.99 2.06
CA PHE A 54 11.36 9.62 2.50
C PHE A 54 12.64 8.83 2.31
N GLN A 55 12.82 7.76 3.08
CA GLN A 55 13.93 6.84 2.89
C GLN A 55 13.47 5.57 2.17
N VAL A 56 14.21 5.17 1.15
CA VAL A 56 13.99 3.89 0.45
C VAL A 56 14.43 2.75 1.36
N ILE A 57 13.55 1.78 1.58
CA ILE A 57 13.87 0.52 2.24
C ILE A 57 14.39 -0.47 1.20
N GLU A 58 13.61 -0.69 0.14
CA GLU A 58 14.00 -1.56 -0.98
C GLU A 58 13.14 -1.27 -2.22
N CYS A 59 13.63 -1.66 -3.39
CA CYS A 59 12.88 -1.63 -4.64
C CYS A 59 12.84 -3.00 -5.29
N ARG A 60 11.65 -3.45 -5.70
CA ARG A 60 11.40 -4.74 -6.36
C ARG A 60 10.37 -4.57 -7.47
N GLY A 61 10.74 -4.96 -8.70
CA GLY A 61 9.80 -5.00 -9.82
C GLY A 61 9.14 -3.65 -10.16
N GLY A 62 9.85 -2.54 -10.02
CA GLY A 62 9.34 -1.19 -10.28
C GLY A 62 8.48 -0.58 -9.17
N LEU A 63 8.36 -1.26 -8.03
CA LEU A 63 7.80 -0.73 -6.79
C LEU A 63 8.94 -0.53 -5.79
N CYS A 64 8.84 0.51 -4.97
CA CYS A 64 9.75 0.79 -3.88
C CYS A 64 8.96 0.89 -2.57
N TRP A 65 9.48 0.24 -1.55
CA TRP A 65 9.04 0.45 -0.17
C TRP A 65 9.78 1.65 0.38
N VAL A 66 9.04 2.63 0.88
CA VAL A 66 9.59 3.84 1.48
C VAL A 66 9.09 4.01 2.89
N ARG A 67 9.85 4.73 3.71
CA ARG A 67 9.45 5.13 5.05
C ARG A 67 9.58 6.63 5.27
N GLN A 68 8.66 7.17 6.06
CA GLN A 68 8.77 8.53 6.55
C GLN A 68 9.81 8.62 7.68
N GLN A 69 10.54 9.74 7.73
CA GLN A 69 11.34 10.08 8.90
C GLN A 69 10.45 10.58 10.03
N ALA A 70 10.44 9.89 11.17
CA ALA A 70 9.62 10.25 12.31
C ALA A 70 10.32 9.91 13.63
N TRP A 71 9.99 10.65 14.69
CA TRP A 71 10.37 10.33 16.08
C TRP A 71 9.31 9.50 16.82
N GLY A 72 8.24 9.09 16.11
CA GLY A 72 7.13 8.30 16.64
C GLY A 72 6.87 7.04 15.82
N GLN A 73 5.60 6.69 15.62
CA GLN A 73 5.24 5.51 14.84
C GLN A 73 5.76 5.63 13.41
N ASN A 74 6.43 4.56 12.96
CA ASN A 74 7.01 4.50 11.63
C ASN A 74 5.93 4.09 10.61
N VAL A 75 5.70 4.94 9.61
CA VAL A 75 4.79 4.66 8.50
C VAL A 75 5.61 4.24 7.29
N GLN A 76 5.27 3.08 6.74
CA GLN A 76 5.93 2.48 5.58
C GLN A 76 4.88 2.08 4.54
N TRP A 77 5.18 2.29 3.26
CA TRP A 77 4.24 1.96 2.19
C TRP A 77 4.92 1.71 0.85
N GLU A 78 4.20 1.06 -0.06
CA GLU A 78 4.60 0.83 -1.45
C GLU A 78 4.31 2.05 -2.32
N VAL A 79 5.28 2.43 -3.13
CA VAL A 79 5.15 3.48 -4.16
C VAL A 79 5.74 2.95 -5.46
N GLU A 80 5.17 3.37 -6.59
CA GLU A 80 5.79 3.12 -7.89
C GLU A 80 7.11 3.89 -8.02
N HIS A 81 8.16 3.20 -8.45
CA HIS A 81 9.50 3.77 -8.62
C HIS A 81 9.49 5.04 -9.50
N ARG A 82 8.69 5.05 -10.56
CA ARG A 82 8.57 6.20 -11.49
C ARG A 82 8.02 7.49 -10.84
N ARG A 83 7.45 7.38 -9.65
CA ARG A 83 6.91 8.52 -8.87
C ARG A 83 7.88 9.03 -7.81
N LEU A 84 9.07 8.44 -7.76
CA LEU A 84 10.11 8.78 -6.82
C LEU A 84 11.26 9.44 -7.57
N THR A 85 11.74 10.55 -7.02
CA THR A 85 12.93 11.25 -7.48
C THR A 85 13.94 11.28 -6.35
N SER A 86 15.24 11.16 -6.64
CA SER A 86 16.28 11.38 -5.63
C SER A 86 16.16 12.80 -5.07
N ALA A 87 16.14 12.91 -3.75
CA ALA A 87 16.06 14.19 -3.04
C ALA A 87 17.40 14.94 -3.05
#